data_AF-A0A954KUK5-F1
#
_entry.id   AF-A0A954KUK5-F1
#
_cell.length_a   1.000
_cell.length_b   1.000
_cell.length_c   1.000
_cell.angle_alpha   90.00
_cell.angle_beta   90.00
_cell.angle_gamma   90.00
#
_symmetry.space_group_name_H-M   'P 1'
#
loop_
_entity.id
_entity.type
_entity.pdbx_description
1 polymer ?
#
loop_
_entity_poly.entity_id
_entity_poly.type
_entity_poly.pdbx_seq_one_letter_code
_entity_poly.pdbx_strand_id
1 'polypeptide(L)'
;FGEITTNLRDLITRLDRARNDKNVSAVQLRIRDSSIGRGKLQELRAAIHRTREAGKKVYADVQSPTTSDYLLACACDEIIMPESGTLMITGLHAEFTFYKQLFDRLEIHADILQVGDFKGAGEPYTRDQMSEAFRQQYDAILDDYYAQMVETIAQDRGLKKKQVRKLIDQGLFTAKAAKKAGL
;
A
#
# COMPACT_ATOMS: atom_id res chain seq x y z
N PHE A 1 -11.93 15.62 -23.31
CA PHE A 1 -12.84 14.94 -22.37
C PHE A 1 -11.99 14.25 -21.34
N GLY A 2 -11.81 14.84 -20.16
CA GLY A 2 -10.94 14.27 -19.12
C GLY A 2 -11.55 12.97 -18.60
N GLU A 3 -10.72 11.96 -18.38
CA GLU A 3 -11.15 10.75 -17.68
C GLU A 3 -11.85 11.16 -16.39
N ILE A 4 -13.06 10.64 -16.17
CA ILE A 4 -13.76 10.78 -14.89
C ILE A 4 -12.92 10.02 -13.87
N THR A 5 -11.95 10.71 -13.30
CA THR A 5 -11.08 10.16 -12.28
C THR A 5 -11.91 10.11 -11.01
N THR A 6 -12.28 8.91 -10.58
CA THR A 6 -13.08 8.76 -9.35
C THR A 6 -12.18 9.15 -8.17
N ASN A 7 -12.53 10.21 -7.45
CA ASN A 7 -11.75 10.64 -6.30
C ASN A 7 -12.14 9.83 -5.04
N LEU A 8 -11.32 9.93 -3.99
CA LEU A 8 -11.53 9.20 -2.74
C LEU A 8 -12.92 9.46 -2.14
N ARG A 9 -13.36 10.72 -2.12
CA ARG A 9 -14.64 11.11 -1.54
C ARG A 9 -15.81 10.45 -2.26
N ASP A 10 -15.74 10.37 -3.59
CA ASP A 10 -16.77 9.71 -4.39
C ASP A 10 -16.83 8.21 -4.12
N LEU A 11 -15.67 7.54 -3.98
CA LEU A 11 -15.61 6.12 -3.62
C LEU A 11 -16.23 5.86 -2.24
N ILE A 12 -15.86 6.64 -1.23
CA ILE A 12 -16.42 6.52 0.12
C ILE A 12 -17.92 6.80 0.11
N THR A 13 -18.36 7.84 -0.59
CA THR A 13 -19.79 8.19 -0.70
C THR A 13 -20.58 7.08 -1.37
N ARG A 14 -20.02 6.41 -2.39
CA ARG A 14 -20.68 5.27 -3.06
C ARG A 14 -20.79 4.07 -2.12
N LEU A 15 -19.75 3.76 -1.35
CA LEU A 15 -19.79 2.71 -0.33
C LEU A 15 -20.83 3.02 0.75
N ASP A 16 -20.87 4.26 1.26
CA ASP A 16 -21.84 4.67 2.28
C ASP A 16 -23.28 4.65 1.76
N ARG A 17 -23.51 4.98 0.47
CA ARG A 17 -24.83 4.80 -0.17
C ARG A 17 -25.21 3.33 -0.27
N ALA A 18 -24.31 2.49 -0.78
CA ALA A 18 -24.53 1.04 -0.89
C ALA A 18 -24.81 0.40 0.47
N ARG A 19 -24.13 0.85 1.52
CA ARG A 19 -24.35 0.42 2.91
C ARG A 19 -25.79 0.63 3.36
N ASN A 20 -26.38 1.79 3.05
CA ASN A 20 -27.71 2.17 3.56
C ASN A 20 -28.86 1.78 2.59
N ASP A 21 -28.56 1.37 1.37
CA ASP A 21 -29.57 0.99 0.37
C ASP A 21 -30.07 -0.44 0.60
N LYS A 22 -31.37 -0.61 0.80
CA LYS A 22 -32.01 -1.93 1.01
C LYS A 22 -32.04 -2.79 -0.26
N ASN A 23 -31.96 -2.17 -1.44
CA ASN A 23 -31.96 -2.87 -2.73
C ASN A 23 -30.56 -3.41 -3.09
N VAL A 24 -29.51 -2.91 -2.45
CA VAL A 24 -28.14 -3.38 -2.66
C VAL A 24 -27.86 -4.56 -1.73
N SER A 25 -27.64 -5.75 -2.29
CA SER A 25 -27.30 -6.95 -1.50
C SER A 25 -25.79 -7.09 -1.27
N ALA A 26 -24.98 -6.61 -2.20
CA ALA A 26 -23.53 -6.75 -2.18
C ALA A 26 -22.83 -5.65 -2.98
N VAL A 27 -21.53 -5.49 -2.76
CA VAL A 27 -20.63 -4.60 -3.49
C VAL A 27 -19.50 -5.43 -4.10
N GLN A 28 -19.20 -5.19 -5.37
CA GLN A 28 -17.99 -5.71 -6.03
C GLN A 28 -17.01 -4.56 -6.23
N LEU A 29 -15.82 -4.69 -5.66
CA LEU A 29 -14.70 -3.79 -5.87
C LEU A 29 -13.78 -4.34 -6.94
N ARG A 30 -13.74 -3.66 -8.08
CA ARG A 30 -12.78 -3.97 -9.15
C ARG A 30 -11.52 -3.15 -8.90
N ILE A 31 -10.48 -3.81 -8.40
CA ILE A 31 -9.21 -3.17 -8.04
C ILE A 31 -8.22 -3.42 -9.18
N ARG A 32 -7.77 -2.35 -9.81
CA ARG A 32 -6.82 -2.36 -10.93
C ARG A 32 -5.79 -1.27 -10.66
N ASP A 33 -4.54 -1.67 -10.42
CA ASP A 33 -3.36 -0.81 -10.26
C ASP A 33 -3.67 0.48 -9.50
N SER A 34 -4.15 0.34 -8.26
CA SER A 34 -4.82 1.43 -7.54
C SER A 34 -3.93 2.65 -7.27
N SER A 35 -2.60 2.50 -7.36
CA SER A 35 -1.57 3.53 -7.10
C SER A 35 -2.00 4.50 -5.99
N ILE A 36 -2.47 3.91 -4.88
CA ILE A 36 -3.17 4.63 -3.83
C ILE A 36 -2.22 4.91 -2.67
N GLY A 37 -2.14 6.18 -2.26
CA GLY A 37 -1.39 6.57 -1.06
C GLY A 37 -1.98 5.95 0.20
N ARG A 38 -1.11 5.62 1.18
CA ARG A 38 -1.47 4.91 2.42
C ARG A 38 -2.64 5.52 3.20
N GLY A 39 -2.70 6.85 3.32
CA GLY A 39 -3.82 7.51 3.99
C GLY A 39 -5.17 7.22 3.30
N LYS A 40 -5.20 7.33 1.97
CA LYS A 40 -6.40 7.03 1.18
C LYS A 40 -6.77 5.55 1.25
N LEU A 41 -5.76 4.67 1.27
CA LEU A 41 -5.95 3.23 1.45
C LEU A 41 -6.67 2.92 2.78
N GLN A 42 -6.22 3.51 3.88
CA GLN A 42 -6.85 3.30 5.20
C GLN A 42 -8.29 3.82 5.24
N GLU A 43 -8.56 5.00 4.65
CA GLU A 43 -9.93 5.53 4.55
C GLU A 43 -10.86 4.61 3.75
N LEU A 44 -10.38 4.06 2.62
CA LEU A 44 -11.17 3.09 1.85
C LEU A 44 -11.40 1.80 2.61
N ARG A 45 -10.37 1.27 3.29
CA ARG A 45 -10.51 0.07 4.13
C ARG A 45 -11.54 0.29 5.22
N ALA A 46 -11.51 1.42 5.92
CA ALA A 46 -12.51 1.77 6.92
C ALA A 46 -13.93 1.83 6.32
N ALA A 47 -14.10 2.40 5.12
CA ALA A 47 -15.39 2.39 4.43
C ALA A 47 -15.86 0.98 4.05
N ILE A 48 -14.94 0.10 3.61
CA ILE A 48 -15.22 -1.32 3.34
C ILE A 48 -15.69 -2.02 4.62
N HIS A 49 -14.97 -1.88 5.74
CA HIS A 49 -15.37 -2.48 7.01
C HIS A 49 -16.75 -2.02 7.46
N ARG A 50 -17.04 -0.70 7.44
CA ARG A 50 -18.38 -0.16 7.75
C ARG A 50 -19.48 -0.74 6.84
N THR A 51 -19.15 -1.02 5.58
CA THR A 51 -20.10 -1.61 4.62
C THR A 51 -20.40 -3.07 4.98
N ARG A 52 -19.37 -3.82 5.37
CA ARG A 52 -19.48 -5.22 5.82
C ARG A 52 -20.21 -5.34 7.16
N GLU A 53 -19.93 -4.46 8.11
CA GLU A 53 -20.59 -4.39 9.42
C GLU A 53 -22.10 -4.13 9.31
N ALA A 54 -22.54 -3.42 8.27
CA ALA A 54 -23.95 -3.24 7.95
C ALA A 54 -24.62 -4.47 7.31
N GLY A 55 -23.90 -5.60 7.22
CA GLY A 55 -24.38 -6.86 6.67
C GLY A 55 -24.30 -6.98 5.15
N LYS A 56 -23.69 -6.01 4.44
CA LYS A 56 -23.48 -6.11 2.99
C LYS A 56 -22.25 -6.97 2.70
N LYS A 57 -22.33 -7.87 1.73
CA LYS A 57 -21.15 -8.60 1.25
C LYS A 57 -20.29 -7.69 0.37
N VAL A 58 -18.98 -7.74 0.55
CA VAL A 58 -18.02 -7.01 -0.29
C VAL A 58 -17.03 -7.98 -0.90
N TYR A 59 -16.96 -8.02 -2.24
CA TYR A 59 -16.09 -8.89 -3.02
C TYR A 59 -15.00 -8.06 -3.70
N ALA A 60 -13.74 -8.48 -3.60
CA ALA A 60 -12.65 -7.92 -4.38
C ALA A 60 -12.44 -8.74 -5.66
N ASP A 61 -12.52 -8.09 -6.82
CA ASP A 61 -12.09 -8.63 -8.11
C ASP A 61 -10.72 -8.02 -8.45
N VAL A 62 -9.69 -8.86 -8.51
CA VAL A 62 -8.29 -8.50 -8.82
C VAL A 62 -7.76 -9.33 -9.98
N GLN A 63 -6.76 -8.82 -10.71
CA GLN A 63 -6.11 -9.59 -11.79
C GLN A 63 -4.72 -10.07 -11.37
N SER A 64 -3.79 -9.14 -11.16
CA SER A 64 -2.46 -9.41 -10.61
C SER A 64 -2.09 -8.35 -9.58
N PRO A 65 -2.70 -8.38 -8.39
CA PRO A 65 -2.58 -7.31 -7.41
C PRO A 65 -1.15 -7.17 -6.87
N THR A 66 -0.73 -5.93 -6.69
CA THR A 66 0.46 -5.54 -5.93
C THR A 66 0.14 -5.46 -4.42
N THR A 67 1.15 -5.19 -3.58
CA THR A 67 0.97 -5.04 -2.13
C THR A 67 -0.13 -4.04 -1.76
N SER A 68 -0.22 -2.88 -2.43
CA SER A 68 -1.26 -1.89 -2.13
C SER A 68 -2.65 -2.35 -2.54
N ASP A 69 -2.76 -3.04 -3.68
CA ASP A 69 -4.05 -3.57 -4.14
C ASP A 69 -4.52 -4.69 -3.22
N TYR A 70 -3.59 -5.55 -2.80
CA TYR A 70 -3.88 -6.64 -1.88
C TYR A 70 -4.29 -6.13 -0.50
N LEU A 71 -3.61 -5.10 0.02
CA LEU A 71 -4.02 -4.45 1.27
C LEU A 71 -5.42 -3.83 1.18
N LEU A 72 -5.92 -3.46 0.00
CA LEU A 72 -7.32 -3.05 -0.13
C LEU A 72 -8.24 -4.28 -0.22
N ALA A 73 -7.85 -5.27 -1.03
CA ALA A 73 -8.61 -6.48 -1.27
C ALA A 73 -8.84 -7.32 -0.01
N CYS A 74 -7.87 -7.40 0.89
CA CYS A 74 -8.00 -8.19 2.12
C CYS A 74 -9.00 -7.60 3.12
N ALA A 75 -9.39 -6.32 2.99
CA ALA A 75 -10.51 -5.77 3.78
C ALA A 75 -11.88 -6.34 3.37
N CYS A 76 -12.00 -6.95 2.19
CA CYS A 76 -13.24 -7.53 1.66
C CYS A 76 -13.56 -8.90 2.30
N ASP A 77 -14.77 -9.41 2.08
CA ASP A 77 -15.15 -10.75 2.54
C ASP A 77 -14.48 -11.86 1.72
N GLU A 78 -14.29 -11.62 0.42
CA GLU A 78 -13.68 -12.58 -0.49
C GLU A 78 -12.85 -11.86 -1.57
N ILE A 79 -11.73 -12.49 -1.93
CA ILE A 79 -10.83 -12.03 -2.99
C ILE A 79 -10.92 -13.03 -4.15
N ILE A 80 -11.28 -12.53 -5.31
CA ILE A 80 -11.45 -13.29 -6.55
C ILE A 80 -10.32 -12.89 -7.49
N MET A 81 -9.52 -13.87 -7.88
CA MET A 81 -8.38 -13.69 -8.78
C MET A 81 -8.41 -14.79 -9.86
N PRO A 82 -8.18 -14.47 -11.15
CA PRO A 82 -8.11 -15.47 -12.20
C PRO A 82 -6.92 -16.43 -11.98
N GLU A 83 -7.01 -17.67 -12.46
CA GLU A 83 -5.94 -18.67 -12.30
C GLU A 83 -4.61 -18.25 -12.95
N SER A 84 -4.68 -17.45 -14.01
CA SER A 84 -3.51 -16.88 -14.69
C SER A 84 -2.90 -15.69 -13.95
N GLY A 85 -3.57 -15.17 -12.92
CA GLY A 85 -3.13 -14.04 -12.13
C GLY A 85 -1.98 -14.38 -11.18
N THR A 86 -1.27 -13.34 -10.77
CA THR A 86 -0.19 -13.43 -9.77
C THR A 86 -0.40 -12.40 -8.68
N LEU A 87 -0.13 -12.79 -7.44
CA LEU A 87 -0.17 -11.91 -6.28
C LEU A 87 1.27 -11.58 -5.89
N MET A 88 1.60 -10.28 -5.89
CA MET A 88 2.90 -9.79 -5.46
C MET A 88 2.75 -9.03 -4.14
N ILE A 89 3.17 -9.65 -3.05
CA ILE A 89 3.22 -9.03 -1.71
C ILE A 89 4.67 -9.01 -1.27
N THR A 90 5.31 -7.86 -1.40
CA THR A 90 6.73 -7.68 -1.04
C THR A 90 6.88 -6.82 0.19
N GLY A 91 8.10 -6.83 0.75
CA GLY A 91 8.51 -5.87 1.78
C GLY A 91 8.53 -4.43 1.25
N LEU A 92 8.91 -3.52 2.14
CA LEU A 92 9.03 -2.09 1.84
C LEU A 92 10.49 -1.73 1.66
N HIS A 93 10.76 -0.81 0.73
CA HIS A 93 12.07 -0.19 0.59
C HIS A 93 11.87 1.31 0.33
N ALA A 94 12.91 2.08 0.60
CA ALA A 94 13.00 3.48 0.20
C ALA A 94 14.32 3.67 -0.53
N GLU A 95 14.27 4.33 -1.69
CA GLU A 95 15.42 4.61 -2.52
C GLU A 95 15.66 6.11 -2.60
N PHE A 96 16.93 6.50 -2.49
CA PHE A 96 17.37 7.89 -2.56
C PHE A 96 18.56 7.97 -3.51
N THR A 97 18.43 8.83 -4.52
CA THR A 97 19.52 9.12 -5.44
C THR A 97 20.33 10.30 -4.91
N PHE A 98 21.66 10.16 -4.87
CA PHE A 98 22.57 11.22 -4.46
C PHE A 98 23.33 11.78 -5.67
N TYR A 99 23.26 13.10 -5.84
CA TYR A 99 23.73 13.84 -7.02
C TYR A 99 25.02 14.62 -6.76
N LYS A 100 25.55 14.67 -5.53
CA LYS A 100 26.75 15.46 -5.20
C LYS A 100 27.91 15.19 -6.15
N GLN A 101 28.24 13.92 -6.39
CA GLN A 101 29.36 13.57 -7.28
C GLN A 101 29.11 13.95 -8.74
N LEU A 102 27.84 14.00 -9.18
CA LEU A 102 27.48 14.54 -10.49
C LEU A 102 27.69 16.06 -10.52
N PHE A 103 27.28 16.77 -9.47
CA PHE A 103 27.43 18.21 -9.35
C PHE A 103 28.91 18.63 -9.31
N ASP A 104 29.75 17.91 -8.57
CA ASP A 104 31.20 18.14 -8.52
C ASP A 104 31.84 18.05 -9.92
N ARG A 105 31.39 17.09 -10.76
CA ARG A 105 31.89 16.94 -12.15
C ARG A 105 31.42 18.05 -13.09
N LEU A 106 30.30 18.68 -12.77
CA LEU A 106 29.71 19.76 -13.57
C LEU A 106 30.06 21.15 -13.03
N GLU A 107 30.90 21.22 -11.99
CA GLU A 107 31.24 22.46 -11.28
C GLU A 107 29.98 23.19 -10.75
N ILE A 108 28.96 22.42 -10.34
CA ILE A 108 27.73 22.92 -9.73
C ILE A 108 27.84 22.81 -8.21
N HIS A 109 27.47 23.88 -7.49
CA HIS A 109 27.45 23.88 -6.02
C HIS A 109 26.03 24.09 -5.49
N ALA A 110 25.53 23.12 -4.73
CA ALA A 110 24.28 23.23 -3.99
C ALA A 110 24.52 23.88 -2.63
N ASP A 111 24.03 25.10 -2.44
CA ASP A 111 24.05 25.80 -1.14
C ASP A 111 22.70 25.57 -0.43
N ILE A 112 22.72 24.72 0.60
CA ILE A 112 21.53 24.35 1.38
C ILE A 112 21.81 24.56 2.86
N LEU A 113 21.06 25.48 3.47
CA LEU A 113 21.04 25.64 4.92
C LEU A 113 20.11 24.60 5.55
N GLN A 114 20.70 23.64 6.28
CA GLN A 114 19.95 22.65 7.06
C GLN A 114 19.85 23.08 8.53
N VAL A 115 18.64 23.06 9.08
CA VAL A 115 18.36 23.24 10.50
C VAL A 115 17.58 22.02 11.00
N GLY A 116 18.21 21.24 11.87
CA GLY A 116 17.69 19.99 12.42
C GLY A 116 18.28 18.75 11.74
N ASP A 117 18.69 17.77 12.55
CA ASP A 117 19.42 16.58 12.11
C ASP A 117 18.60 15.70 11.14
N PHE A 118 17.28 15.66 11.33
CA PHE A 118 16.34 14.89 10.53
C PHE A 118 15.82 15.63 9.28
N LYS A 119 16.25 16.87 9.03
CA LYS A 119 15.83 17.64 7.84
C LYS A 119 16.66 17.28 6.60
N GLY A 120 16.71 15.98 6.27
CA GLY A 120 17.62 15.42 5.27
C GLY A 120 17.23 15.64 3.79
N ALA A 121 16.17 16.41 3.49
CA ALA A 121 15.71 16.64 2.11
C ALA A 121 16.75 17.31 1.21
N GLY A 122 17.74 17.99 1.79
CA GLY A 122 18.87 18.58 1.06
C GLY A 122 20.05 17.62 0.83
N GLU A 123 20.12 16.51 1.56
CA GLU A 123 21.26 15.58 1.48
C GLU A 123 21.52 15.00 0.09
N PRO A 124 20.51 14.64 -0.73
CA PRO A 124 20.71 14.21 -2.10
C PRO A 124 21.58 15.15 -2.95
N TYR A 125 21.63 16.43 -2.61
CA TYR A 125 22.34 17.44 -3.39
C TYR A 125 23.71 17.80 -2.80
N THR A 126 23.92 17.55 -1.51
CA THR A 126 25.12 17.99 -0.78
C THR A 126 26.01 16.83 -0.32
N ARG A 127 25.47 15.61 -0.29
CA ARG A 127 26.15 14.38 0.15
C ARG A 127 26.15 13.34 -0.97
N ASP A 128 27.00 12.33 -0.82
CA ASP A 128 27.09 11.15 -1.68
C ASP A 128 26.30 9.94 -1.12
N GLN A 129 25.91 10.01 0.14
CA GLN A 129 25.12 8.98 0.84
C GLN A 129 24.30 9.60 1.98
N MET A 130 23.32 8.82 2.47
CA MET A 130 22.49 9.23 3.61
C MET A 130 23.34 9.48 4.85
N SER A 131 23.02 10.53 5.61
CA SER A 131 23.49 10.67 6.99
C SER A 131 22.88 9.59 7.89
N GLU A 132 23.47 9.38 9.07
CA GLU A 132 22.94 8.45 10.06
C GLU A 132 21.53 8.85 10.52
N ALA A 133 21.29 10.15 10.76
CA ALA A 133 19.97 10.65 11.15
C ALA A 133 18.93 10.43 10.03
N PHE A 134 19.30 10.68 8.78
CA PHE A 134 18.42 10.46 7.64
C PHE A 134 18.09 8.98 7.44
N ARG A 135 19.10 8.11 7.59
CA ARG A 135 18.95 6.65 7.60
C ARG A 135 17.99 6.20 8.71
N GLN A 136 18.24 6.63 9.94
CA GLN A 136 17.45 6.28 11.13
C GLN A 136 15.98 6.67 10.97
N GLN A 137 15.70 7.87 10.44
CA GLN A 137 14.32 8.31 10.20
C GLN A 137 13.58 7.37 9.24
N TYR A 138 14.20 7.04 8.10
CA TYR A 138 13.52 6.20 7.11
C TYR A 138 13.42 4.75 7.54
N ASP A 139 14.42 4.20 8.23
CA ASP A 139 14.33 2.87 8.82
C ASP A 139 13.15 2.81 9.83
N ALA A 140 13.00 3.82 10.70
CA ALA A 140 11.87 3.90 11.64
C ALA A 140 10.49 4.00 10.94
N ILE A 141 10.39 4.79 9.86
CA ILE A 141 9.14 4.91 9.07
C ILE A 141 8.82 3.59 8.39
N LEU A 142 9.81 2.93 7.78
CA LEU A 142 9.63 1.65 7.09
C LEU A 142 9.22 0.55 8.07
N ASP A 143 9.82 0.51 9.27
CA ASP A 143 9.50 -0.47 10.31
C ASP A 143 8.05 -0.34 10.79
N ASP A 144 7.59 0.88 11.06
CA ASP A 144 6.19 1.13 11.45
C ASP A 144 5.22 0.73 10.34
N TYR A 145 5.52 1.13 9.11
CA TYR A 145 4.70 0.81 7.94
C TYR A 145 4.66 -0.70 7.64
N TYR A 146 5.77 -1.40 7.85
CA TYR A 146 5.84 -2.84 7.69
C TYR A 146 5.07 -3.56 8.80
N ALA A 147 5.21 -3.09 10.05
CA ALA A 147 4.44 -3.62 11.18
C ALA A 147 2.94 -3.48 10.97
N GLN A 148 2.48 -2.32 10.50
CA GLN A 148 1.07 -2.07 10.16
C GLN A 148 0.59 -2.97 9.02
N MET A 149 1.39 -3.16 7.98
CA MET A 149 1.08 -4.06 6.85
C MET A 149 0.91 -5.51 7.33
N VAL A 150 1.84 -5.99 8.15
CA VAL A 150 1.80 -7.35 8.72
C VAL A 150 0.58 -7.54 9.62
N GLU A 151 0.28 -6.56 10.48
CA GLU A 151 -0.91 -6.58 11.33
C GLU A 151 -2.19 -6.65 10.50
N THR A 152 -2.29 -5.78 9.49
CA THR A 152 -3.46 -5.65 8.63
C THR A 152 -3.78 -6.97 7.93
N ILE A 153 -2.79 -7.57 7.26
CA ILE A 153 -2.95 -8.86 6.57
C ILE A 153 -3.27 -9.97 7.57
N ALA A 154 -2.61 -9.97 8.75
CA ALA A 154 -2.84 -10.97 9.78
C ALA A 154 -4.29 -10.96 10.28
N GLN A 155 -4.83 -9.77 10.57
CA GLN A 155 -6.20 -9.58 11.05
C GLN A 155 -7.22 -9.98 9.98
N ASP A 156 -7.08 -9.44 8.78
CA ASP A 156 -8.03 -9.65 7.69
C ASP A 156 -8.09 -11.09 7.18
N ARG A 157 -6.95 -11.79 7.21
CA ARG A 157 -6.84 -13.18 6.71
C ARG A 157 -6.88 -14.22 7.82
N GLY A 158 -6.97 -13.82 9.09
CA GLY A 158 -6.93 -14.74 10.24
C GLY A 158 -5.60 -15.48 10.37
N LEU A 159 -4.49 -14.87 9.96
CA LEU A 159 -3.16 -15.47 9.95
C LEU A 159 -2.32 -14.99 11.14
N LYS A 160 -1.35 -15.80 11.57
CA LYS A 160 -0.36 -15.33 12.55
C LYS A 160 0.62 -14.36 11.89
N LYS A 161 0.97 -13.26 12.56
CA LYS A 161 1.97 -12.29 12.06
C LYS A 161 3.27 -12.92 11.58
N LYS A 162 3.75 -13.97 12.25
CA LYS A 162 4.97 -14.72 11.84
C LYS A 162 4.80 -15.42 10.49
N GLN A 163 3.61 -15.94 10.20
CA GLN A 163 3.30 -16.53 8.90
C GLN A 163 3.22 -15.46 7.83
N VAL A 164 2.58 -14.31 8.12
CA VAL A 164 2.51 -13.18 7.19
C VAL A 164 3.90 -12.69 6.79
N ARG A 165 4.82 -12.51 7.75
CA ARG A 165 6.22 -12.14 7.43
C ARG A 165 6.88 -13.12 6.45
N LYS A 166 6.76 -14.43 6.70
CA LYS A 166 7.28 -15.45 5.79
C LYS A 166 6.67 -15.38 4.38
N LEU A 167 5.38 -15.05 4.28
CA LEU A 167 4.72 -14.88 2.99
C LEU A 167 5.24 -13.64 2.26
N ILE A 168 5.47 -12.54 2.97
CA ILE A 168 6.07 -11.33 2.40
C ILE A 168 7.50 -11.59 1.93
N ASP A 169 8.29 -12.36 2.68
CA ASP A 169 9.66 -12.72 2.31
C ASP A 169 9.72 -13.61 1.05
N GLN A 170 8.64 -14.32 0.73
CA GLN A 170 8.51 -15.09 -0.52
C GLN A 170 8.19 -14.17 -1.72
N GLY A 171 7.48 -13.07 -1.52
CA GLY A 171 7.21 -12.05 -2.54
C GLY A 171 6.10 -12.41 -3.52
N LEU A 172 6.36 -13.34 -4.45
CA LEU A 172 5.47 -13.64 -5.58
C LEU A 172 4.73 -14.97 -5.42
N PHE A 173 3.43 -14.96 -5.71
CA PHE A 173 2.55 -16.12 -5.68
C PHE A 173 1.75 -16.25 -6.96
N THR A 174 1.59 -17.49 -7.45
CA THR A 174 0.52 -17.81 -8.40
C THR A 174 -0.82 -17.83 -7.67
N ALA A 175 -1.94 -17.72 -8.40
CA ALA A 175 -3.28 -17.81 -7.81
C ALA A 175 -3.49 -19.06 -6.95
N LYS A 176 -3.03 -20.22 -7.43
CA LYS A 176 -3.13 -21.49 -6.68
C LYS A 176 -2.29 -21.48 -5.40
N ALA A 177 -1.08 -20.92 -5.46
CA ALA A 177 -0.21 -20.82 -4.30
C ALA A 177 -0.76 -19.83 -3.26
N ALA A 178 -1.26 -18.66 -3.69
CA ALA A 178 -1.89 -17.67 -2.82
C ALA A 178 -3.08 -18.27 -2.05
N LYS A 179 -4.00 -18.92 -2.76
CA LYS A 179 -5.16 -19.58 -2.16
C LYS A 179 -4.74 -20.66 -1.14
N LYS A 180 -3.74 -21.47 -1.45
CA LYS A 180 -3.20 -22.49 -0.52
C LYS A 180 -2.55 -21.87 0.72
N ALA A 181 -1.95 -20.70 0.57
CA ALA A 181 -1.31 -19.95 1.67
C ALA A 181 -2.31 -19.20 2.57
N GLY A 182 -3.59 -19.15 2.21
CA GLY A 182 -4.63 -18.38 2.90
C GLY A 182 -4.67 -16.90 2.51
N LEU A 183 -3.97 -16.53 1.44
CA LEU A 183 -3.97 -15.17 0.90
C LEU A 183 -5.20 -14.89 0.04
#